data_AF-A0AAD2B387-F1
#
_entry.id   AF-A0AAD2B387-F1
#
_cell.length_a   1.000
_cell.length_b   1.000
_cell.length_c   1.000
_cell.angle_alpha   90.00
_cell.angle_beta   90.00
_cell.angle_gamma   90.00
#
_symmetry.space_group_name_H-M   'P 1'
#
loop_
_entity.id
_entity.type
_entity.pdbx_description
1 polymer ?
#
loop_
_entity_poly.entity_id
_entity_poly.type
_entity_poly.pdbx_seq_one_letter_code
_entity_poly.pdbx_strand_id
1 'polypeptide(L)'
;MTNRSGLHTTPIAVRQSASRRWNWLAYASPVRFDPLARKLAPWFGAAALVFLIAGLYVGFAVAPTDAQQGEVYRIIFLHVPAAWMSMFIYLVMAGYCALGLVLRTRLSSMMASALAPTGALFTALALWTGALWGKPTWGTWWVWDARLTSELLLLFLYLGFIALESAIEDPRRAERACAVLAVVGVVNIPVIYFSVQWWNTLHQGASISLTAAPSMAMTMLLGMLLMTLACWMYSICVALVRVRCIMRERTDDDHNLSTQA
;
A
#
# COMPACT_ATOMS: atom_id res chain seq x y z
N MET A 1 37.85 -78.09 12.21
CA MET A 1 36.48 -77.69 12.60
C MET A 1 36.51 -76.20 12.91
N THR A 2 36.11 -75.34 11.97
CA THR A 2 36.20 -73.87 12.11
C THR A 2 34.86 -73.20 11.88
N ASN A 3 34.48 -72.47 12.92
CA ASN A 3 33.51 -71.40 13.08
C ASN A 3 33.44 -70.40 11.89
N ARG A 4 32.24 -69.89 11.57
CA ARG A 4 31.94 -68.44 11.53
C ARG A 4 30.44 -68.15 11.50
N SER A 5 30.03 -67.39 12.50
CA SER A 5 28.70 -66.88 12.82
C SER A 5 28.18 -65.86 11.80
N GLY A 6 26.91 -66.01 11.42
CA GLY A 6 26.17 -65.04 10.60
C GLY A 6 25.72 -63.84 11.44
N LEU A 7 26.10 -62.64 11.01
CA LEU A 7 25.59 -61.37 11.51
C LEU A 7 24.59 -60.83 10.48
N HIS A 8 23.30 -60.90 10.80
CA HIS A 8 22.26 -60.17 10.09
C HIS A 8 22.27 -58.70 10.54
N THR A 9 22.74 -57.81 9.68
CA THR A 9 22.59 -56.36 9.87
C THR A 9 21.38 -55.88 9.09
N THR A 10 20.25 -55.67 9.78
CA THR A 10 19.13 -54.90 9.23
C THR A 10 19.54 -53.43 9.07
N PRO A 11 19.36 -52.80 7.89
CA PRO A 11 19.62 -51.38 7.75
C PRO A 11 18.58 -50.60 8.55
N ILE A 12 19.01 -49.89 9.58
CA ILE A 12 18.17 -48.91 10.29
C ILE A 12 17.89 -47.78 9.30
N ALA A 13 16.67 -47.70 8.80
CA ALA A 13 16.20 -46.56 8.04
C ALA A 13 16.16 -45.33 8.97
N VAL A 14 17.22 -44.52 8.92
CA VAL A 14 17.24 -43.21 9.57
C VAL A 14 16.19 -42.36 8.86
N ARG A 15 14.99 -42.28 9.46
CA ARG A 15 13.94 -41.36 9.03
C ARG A 15 14.43 -39.95 9.35
N GLN A 16 15.10 -39.31 8.38
CA GLN A 16 15.43 -37.89 8.49
C GLN A 16 14.11 -37.13 8.59
N SER A 17 13.73 -36.74 9.80
CA SER A 17 12.67 -35.75 10.00
C SER A 17 13.22 -34.44 9.43
N ALA A 18 12.88 -34.14 8.17
CA ALA A 18 13.17 -32.85 7.58
C ALA A 18 12.54 -31.78 8.49
N SER A 19 13.37 -31.07 9.24
CA SER A 19 12.91 -29.93 10.00
C SER A 19 12.31 -28.96 9.00
N ARG A 20 11.02 -28.65 9.18
CA ARG A 20 10.29 -27.71 8.32
C ARG A 20 10.88 -26.32 8.55
N ARG A 21 12.01 -26.02 7.92
CA ARG A 21 12.58 -24.67 7.92
C ARG A 21 11.52 -23.76 7.33
N TRP A 22 11.05 -22.82 8.14
CA TRP A 22 10.10 -21.81 7.73
C TRP A 22 10.80 -20.98 6.63
N ASN A 23 10.52 -21.28 5.36
CA ASN A 23 11.05 -20.52 4.25
C ASN A 23 10.26 -19.22 4.14
N TRP A 24 10.63 -18.21 4.94
CA TRP A 24 10.03 -16.88 4.95
C TRP A 24 10.03 -16.22 3.55
N LEU A 25 10.98 -16.59 2.69
CA LEU A 25 11.09 -16.12 1.31
C LEU A 25 10.31 -16.98 0.29
N ALA A 26 9.52 -17.97 0.72
CA ALA A 26 8.82 -18.87 -0.20
C ALA A 26 7.87 -18.11 -1.15
N TYR A 27 7.27 -17.01 -0.68
CA TYR A 27 6.39 -16.16 -1.49
C TYR A 27 7.10 -15.02 -2.20
N ALA A 28 8.43 -14.90 -2.08
CA ALA A 28 9.21 -13.98 -2.91
C ALA A 28 9.33 -14.47 -4.37
N SER A 29 8.99 -15.73 -4.63
CA SER A 29 8.88 -16.30 -5.98
C SER A 29 7.54 -15.92 -6.62
N PRO A 30 7.54 -15.26 -7.79
CA PRO A 30 6.32 -14.94 -8.53
C PRO A 30 5.42 -16.17 -8.78
N VAL A 31 6.03 -17.32 -9.12
CA VAL A 31 5.31 -18.58 -9.40
C VAL A 31 4.49 -19.06 -8.19
N ARG A 32 5.01 -18.89 -6.98
CA ARG A 32 4.31 -19.28 -5.74
C ARG A 32 3.31 -18.22 -5.26
N PHE A 33 3.53 -16.97 -5.65
CA PHE A 33 2.68 -15.84 -5.27
C PHE A 33 1.42 -15.72 -6.13
N ASP A 34 1.49 -15.95 -7.45
CA ASP A 34 0.34 -15.77 -8.38
C ASP A 34 -0.93 -16.52 -7.93
N PRO A 35 -0.88 -17.82 -7.56
CA PRO A 35 -2.09 -18.55 -7.19
C PRO A 35 -2.76 -17.99 -5.93
N LEU A 36 -1.95 -17.52 -4.98
CA LEU A 36 -2.44 -16.88 -3.76
C LEU A 36 -3.10 -15.54 -4.08
N ALA A 37 -2.42 -14.69 -4.85
CA ALA A 37 -2.93 -13.40 -5.28
C ALA A 37 -4.24 -13.55 -6.07
N ARG A 38 -4.32 -14.55 -6.97
CA ARG A 38 -5.53 -14.90 -7.72
C ARG A 38 -6.70 -15.26 -6.81
N LYS A 39 -6.45 -16.06 -5.79
CA LYS A 39 -7.49 -16.51 -4.84
C LYS A 39 -7.97 -15.36 -3.96
N LEU A 40 -7.06 -14.50 -3.50
CA LEU A 40 -7.36 -13.45 -2.53
C LEU A 40 -7.97 -12.19 -3.14
N ALA A 41 -7.57 -11.81 -4.35
CA ALA A 41 -8.05 -10.59 -5.01
C ALA A 41 -9.58 -10.42 -5.01
N PRO A 42 -10.42 -11.41 -5.41
CA PRO A 42 -11.87 -11.24 -5.41
C PRO A 42 -12.45 -11.06 -4.01
N TRP A 43 -11.88 -11.68 -2.97
CA TRP A 43 -12.33 -11.50 -1.59
C TRP A 43 -12.07 -10.09 -1.08
N PHE A 44 -10.89 -9.55 -1.38
CA PHE A 44 -10.58 -8.15 -1.08
C PHE A 44 -11.46 -7.18 -1.86
N GLY A 45 -11.78 -7.48 -3.13
CA GLY A 45 -12.73 -6.70 -3.92
C GLY A 45 -14.14 -6.71 -3.33
N ALA A 46 -14.65 -7.87 -2.94
CA ALA A 46 -15.96 -8.01 -2.30
C ALA A 46 -16.01 -7.28 -0.94
N ALA A 47 -14.98 -7.47 -0.10
CA ALA A 47 -14.87 -6.77 1.18
C ALA A 47 -14.81 -5.25 1.00
N ALA A 48 -14.06 -4.77 0.00
CA ALA A 48 -13.99 -3.34 -0.33
C ALA A 48 -15.37 -2.77 -0.65
N LEU A 49 -16.16 -3.47 -1.47
CA LEU A 49 -17.51 -3.05 -1.83
C LEU A 49 -18.45 -3.01 -0.62
N VAL A 50 -18.41 -4.03 0.24
CA VAL A 50 -19.23 -4.10 1.45
C VAL A 50 -18.89 -2.95 2.40
N PHE A 51 -17.60 -2.73 2.69
CA PHE A 51 -17.18 -1.65 3.57
C PHE A 51 -17.44 -0.27 2.97
N LEU A 52 -17.33 -0.12 1.65
CA LEU A 52 -17.66 1.13 0.95
C LEU A 52 -19.13 1.47 1.13
N ILE A 53 -20.04 0.54 0.85
CA ILE A 53 -21.49 0.76 0.99
C ILE A 53 -21.84 1.07 2.45
N ALA A 54 -21.32 0.28 3.39
CA ALA A 54 -21.56 0.49 4.81
C ALA A 54 -20.99 1.83 5.30
N GLY A 55 -19.76 2.19 4.90
CA GLY A 55 -19.09 3.43 5.27
C GLY A 55 -19.78 4.67 4.70
N LEU A 56 -20.22 4.62 3.44
CA LEU A 56 -20.99 5.70 2.83
C LEU A 56 -22.35 5.86 3.52
N TYR A 57 -23.05 4.75 3.81
CA TYR A 57 -24.32 4.81 4.52
C TYR A 57 -24.16 5.40 5.93
N VAL A 58 -23.20 4.90 6.72
CA VAL A 58 -22.95 5.41 8.06
C VAL A 58 -22.51 6.88 8.01
N GLY A 59 -21.58 7.23 7.14
CA GLY A 59 -21.02 8.58 7.05
C GLY A 59 -22.02 9.62 6.53
N PHE A 60 -22.83 9.29 5.52
CA PHE A 60 -23.72 10.27 4.88
C PHE A 60 -25.17 10.22 5.36
N ALA A 61 -25.67 9.07 5.82
CA ALA A 61 -27.06 8.94 6.26
C ALA A 61 -27.23 8.90 7.79
N VAL A 62 -26.27 8.32 8.52
CA VAL A 62 -26.42 8.06 9.98
C VAL A 62 -25.65 9.06 10.84
N ALA A 63 -24.45 9.47 10.41
CA ALA A 63 -23.61 10.34 11.21
C ALA A 63 -24.30 11.71 11.44
N PRO A 64 -24.26 12.24 12.68
CA PRO A 64 -24.90 13.52 13.00
C PRO A 64 -24.20 14.67 12.27
N THR A 65 -24.89 15.79 12.10
CA THR A 65 -24.29 17.03 11.61
C THR A 65 -23.23 17.53 12.60
N ASP A 66 -22.09 18.03 12.10
CA ASP A 66 -21.05 18.59 12.97
C ASP A 66 -21.48 19.97 13.51
N ALA A 67 -21.19 20.24 14.77
CA ALA A 67 -21.63 21.47 15.44
C ALA A 67 -20.96 22.74 14.91
N GLN A 68 -19.75 22.65 14.37
CA GLN A 68 -18.99 23.81 13.85
C GLN A 68 -19.03 23.88 12.32
N GLN A 69 -18.87 22.73 11.66
CA GLN A 69 -18.74 22.63 10.21
C GLN A 69 -20.04 22.27 9.49
N GLY A 70 -21.15 22.06 10.23
CA GLY A 70 -22.44 21.74 9.64
C GLY A 70 -22.37 20.41 8.87
N GLU A 71 -22.90 20.39 7.64
CA GLU A 71 -22.88 19.20 6.76
C GLU A 71 -21.58 19.07 5.94
N VAL A 72 -20.79 20.14 5.85
CA VAL A 72 -19.56 20.19 5.04
C VAL A 72 -18.53 19.17 5.52
N TYR A 73 -18.48 18.89 6.83
CA TYR A 73 -17.54 17.94 7.42
C TYR A 73 -17.64 16.54 6.82
N ARG A 74 -18.79 16.12 6.26
CA ARG A 74 -18.98 14.74 5.77
C ARG A 74 -17.97 14.33 4.70
N ILE A 75 -17.34 15.31 4.04
CA ILE A 75 -16.22 15.06 3.13
C ILE A 75 -15.03 14.34 3.81
N ILE A 76 -14.88 14.43 5.15
CA ILE A 76 -13.82 13.72 5.89
C ILE A 76 -13.91 12.20 5.71
N PHE A 77 -15.12 11.65 5.51
CA PHE A 77 -15.31 10.21 5.28
C PHE A 77 -14.67 9.73 3.97
N LEU A 78 -14.37 10.65 3.05
CA LEU A 78 -13.65 10.39 1.81
C LEU A 78 -12.20 10.89 1.90
N HIS A 79 -12.03 12.12 2.37
CA HIS A 79 -10.74 12.81 2.42
C HIS A 79 -9.74 12.12 3.36
N VAL A 80 -10.14 11.80 4.59
CA VAL A 80 -9.22 11.25 5.60
C VAL A 80 -8.72 9.85 5.20
N PRO A 81 -9.59 8.90 4.79
CA PRO A 81 -9.12 7.63 4.24
C PRO A 81 -8.18 7.79 3.04
N ALA A 82 -8.46 8.73 2.12
CA ALA A 82 -7.60 8.98 0.97
C ALA A 82 -6.22 9.49 1.39
N ALA A 83 -6.15 10.47 2.29
CA ALA A 83 -4.90 11.03 2.81
C ALA A 83 -4.08 10.00 3.60
N TRP A 84 -4.73 9.09 4.34
CA TRP A 84 -4.01 8.00 5.00
C TRP A 84 -3.45 6.99 4.00
N MET A 85 -4.24 6.63 2.98
CA MET A 85 -3.80 5.68 1.96
C MET A 85 -2.70 6.22 1.07
N SER A 86 -2.69 7.52 0.75
CA SER A 86 -1.62 8.15 -0.03
C SER A 86 -0.27 7.93 0.64
N MET A 87 -0.17 8.23 1.94
CA MET A 87 1.05 8.06 2.74
C MET A 87 1.38 6.58 2.99
N PHE A 88 0.40 5.78 3.40
CA PHE A 88 0.61 4.38 3.77
C PHE A 88 1.08 3.54 2.57
N ILE A 89 0.47 3.71 1.40
CA ILE A 89 0.89 3.00 0.19
C ILE A 89 2.32 3.38 -0.18
N TYR A 90 2.73 4.64 0.02
CA TYR A 90 4.07 5.09 -0.35
C TYR A 90 5.10 4.42 0.56
N LEU A 91 4.79 4.33 1.85
CA LEU A 91 5.61 3.61 2.83
C LEU A 91 5.76 2.13 2.45
N VAL A 92 4.66 1.46 2.08
CA VAL A 92 4.68 0.05 1.65
C VAL A 92 5.48 -0.11 0.35
N MET A 93 5.26 0.75 -0.64
CA MET A 93 5.96 0.78 -1.92
C MET A 93 7.47 0.95 -1.72
N ALA A 94 7.88 1.89 -0.87
CA ALA A 94 9.27 2.10 -0.54
C ALA A 94 9.87 0.96 0.28
N GLY A 95 9.07 0.30 1.13
CA GLY A 95 9.45 -0.95 1.80
C GLY A 95 9.77 -2.06 0.79
N TYR A 96 8.93 -2.23 -0.24
CA TYR A 96 9.23 -3.16 -1.33
C TYR A 96 10.48 -2.76 -2.11
N CYS A 97 10.69 -1.47 -2.38
CA CYS A 97 11.91 -0.96 -3.01
C CYS A 97 13.16 -1.27 -2.17
N ALA A 98 13.11 -1.05 -0.85
CA ALA A 98 14.21 -1.37 0.06
C ALA A 98 14.49 -2.88 0.08
N LEU A 99 13.45 -3.72 0.17
CA LEU A 99 13.58 -5.17 0.05
C LEU A 99 14.17 -5.59 -1.31
N GLY A 100 13.81 -4.90 -2.39
CA GLY A 100 14.38 -5.12 -3.73
C GLY A 100 15.88 -4.81 -3.79
N LEU A 101 16.32 -3.72 -3.16
CA LEU A 101 17.73 -3.34 -3.08
C LEU A 101 18.56 -4.31 -2.21
N VAL A 102 18.02 -4.71 -1.05
CA VAL A 102 18.73 -5.54 -0.07
C VAL A 102 18.70 -7.03 -0.46
N LEU A 103 17.51 -7.56 -0.76
CA LEU A 103 17.29 -8.99 -0.99
C LEU A 103 17.33 -9.38 -2.48
N ARG A 104 17.37 -8.40 -3.39
CA ARG A 104 17.44 -8.62 -4.85
C ARG A 104 16.32 -9.52 -5.38
N THR A 105 15.11 -9.40 -4.82
CA THR A 105 13.96 -10.20 -5.26
C THR A 105 13.23 -9.54 -6.43
N ARG A 106 12.86 -10.31 -7.46
CA ARG A 106 12.10 -9.82 -8.61
C ARG A 106 10.68 -9.36 -8.22
N LEU A 107 10.06 -10.01 -7.24
CA LEU A 107 8.70 -9.66 -6.81
C LEU A 107 8.63 -8.28 -6.13
N SER A 108 9.70 -7.85 -5.45
CA SER A 108 9.78 -6.54 -4.81
C SER A 108 9.53 -5.39 -5.78
N SER A 109 10.21 -5.37 -6.93
CA SER A 109 10.03 -4.32 -7.92
C SER A 109 8.63 -4.37 -8.53
N MET A 110 8.15 -5.56 -8.91
CA MET A 110 6.79 -5.74 -9.44
C MET A 110 5.71 -5.22 -8.48
N MET A 111 5.86 -5.46 -7.16
CA MET A 111 4.95 -4.96 -6.14
C MET A 111 5.02 -3.43 -6.02
N ALA A 112 6.21 -2.84 -6.08
CA ALA A 112 6.36 -1.39 -6.05
C ALA A 112 5.64 -0.73 -7.24
N SER A 113 5.84 -1.24 -8.46
CA SER A 113 5.17 -0.77 -9.67
C SER A 113 3.65 -0.97 -9.62
N ALA A 114 3.18 -2.08 -9.03
CA ALA A 114 1.74 -2.33 -8.86
C ALA A 114 1.06 -1.34 -7.89
N LEU A 115 1.78 -0.88 -6.87
CA LEU A 115 1.29 0.03 -5.83
C LEU A 115 1.26 1.48 -6.29
N ALA A 116 2.26 1.92 -7.06
CA ALA A 116 2.47 3.33 -7.41
C ALA A 116 1.22 4.03 -7.98
N PRO A 117 0.45 3.45 -8.93
CA PRO A 117 -0.73 4.12 -9.48
C PRO A 117 -1.88 4.27 -8.47
N THR A 118 -2.05 3.31 -7.55
CA THR A 118 -3.07 3.43 -6.50
C THR A 118 -2.68 4.50 -5.49
N GLY A 119 -1.41 4.56 -5.12
CA GLY A 119 -0.89 5.60 -4.25
C GLY A 119 -1.09 6.99 -4.85
N ALA A 120 -0.70 7.18 -6.11
CA ALA A 120 -0.90 8.43 -6.86
C ALA A 120 -2.38 8.86 -6.90
N LEU A 121 -3.29 7.91 -7.15
CA LEU A 121 -4.73 8.15 -7.14
C LEU A 121 -5.20 8.67 -5.78
N PHE A 122 -4.80 8.03 -4.68
CA PHE A 122 -5.19 8.49 -3.34
C PHE A 122 -4.60 9.84 -2.98
N THR A 123 -3.36 10.13 -3.38
CA THR A 123 -2.78 11.47 -3.17
C THR A 123 -3.56 12.53 -3.95
N ALA A 124 -3.91 12.26 -5.21
CA ALA A 124 -4.72 13.19 -6.02
C ALA A 124 -6.11 13.40 -5.42
N LEU A 125 -6.76 12.32 -4.96
CA LEU A 125 -8.05 12.39 -4.27
C LEU A 125 -7.94 13.18 -2.96
N ALA A 126 -6.89 12.97 -2.17
CA ALA A 126 -6.65 13.71 -0.93
C ALA A 126 -6.50 15.21 -1.19
N LEU A 127 -5.67 15.60 -2.16
CA LEU A 127 -5.49 17.01 -2.56
C LEU A 127 -6.79 17.63 -3.06
N TRP A 128 -7.52 16.93 -3.93
CA TRP A 128 -8.75 17.43 -4.54
C TRP A 128 -9.88 17.59 -3.51
N THR A 129 -10.13 16.54 -2.71
CA THR A 129 -11.14 16.58 -1.66
C THR A 129 -10.74 17.54 -0.53
N GLY A 130 -9.45 17.69 -0.24
CA GLY A 130 -8.93 18.67 0.71
C GLY A 130 -9.21 20.10 0.26
N ALA A 131 -9.01 20.42 -1.02
CA ALA A 131 -9.34 21.72 -1.58
C ALA A 131 -10.86 21.99 -1.52
N LEU A 132 -11.69 21.00 -1.86
CA LEU A 132 -13.16 21.07 -1.76
C LEU A 132 -13.64 21.29 -0.33
N TRP A 133 -13.00 20.67 0.65
CA TRP A 133 -13.28 20.90 2.06
C TRP A 133 -12.80 22.27 2.51
N GLY A 134 -11.66 22.72 2.00
CA GLY A 134 -11.01 23.92 2.47
C GLY A 134 -11.72 25.21 2.09
N LYS A 135 -12.33 25.26 0.89
CA LYS A 135 -13.03 26.47 0.45
C LYS A 135 -14.17 26.91 1.38
N PRO A 136 -15.14 26.04 1.74
CA PRO A 136 -16.22 26.41 2.67
C PRO A 136 -15.74 26.55 4.13
N THR A 137 -14.69 25.84 4.54
CA THR A 137 -14.26 25.79 5.95
C THR A 137 -13.30 26.92 6.33
N TRP A 138 -12.35 27.26 5.44
CA TRP A 138 -11.30 28.24 5.69
C TRP A 138 -11.24 29.36 4.63
N GLY A 139 -12.18 29.40 3.70
CA GLY A 139 -12.32 30.47 2.69
C GLY A 139 -11.38 30.35 1.48
N THR A 140 -10.50 29.35 1.44
CA THR A 140 -9.51 29.16 0.36
C THR A 140 -9.41 27.70 -0.10
N TRP A 141 -9.10 27.51 -1.38
CA TRP A 141 -8.88 26.19 -1.99
C TRP A 141 -7.47 25.65 -1.72
N TRP A 142 -6.51 26.55 -1.50
CA TRP A 142 -5.10 26.22 -1.39
C TRP A 142 -4.36 27.23 -0.52
N VAL A 143 -3.41 26.74 0.26
CA VAL A 143 -2.34 27.52 0.87
C VAL A 143 -1.05 26.75 0.75
N TRP A 144 0.07 27.46 0.67
CA TRP A 144 1.40 26.87 0.60
C TRP A 144 1.93 26.55 2.01
N ASP A 145 1.14 25.80 2.79
CA ASP A 145 1.58 25.31 4.10
C ASP A 145 2.38 24.01 3.97
N ALA A 146 3.02 23.61 5.07
CA ALA A 146 3.88 22.43 5.09
C ALA A 146 3.12 21.14 4.73
N ARG A 147 1.83 21.01 5.08
CA ARG A 147 1.04 19.80 4.85
C ARG A 147 0.63 19.68 3.38
N LEU A 148 -0.02 20.71 2.83
CA LEU A 148 -0.48 20.71 1.44
C LEU A 148 0.69 20.61 0.47
N THR A 149 1.78 21.33 0.76
CA THR A 149 2.98 21.29 -0.08
C THR A 149 3.64 19.92 -0.06
N SER A 150 3.74 19.27 1.11
CA SER A 150 4.32 17.93 1.22
C SER A 150 3.41 16.83 0.64
N GLU A 151 2.09 16.96 0.73
CA GLU A 151 1.15 16.05 0.05
C GLU A 151 1.21 16.23 -1.48
N LEU A 152 1.37 17.46 -1.99
CA LEU A 152 1.62 17.71 -3.41
C LEU A 152 2.96 17.12 -3.87
N LEU A 153 4.00 17.28 -3.06
CA LEU A 153 5.29 16.65 -3.31
C LEU A 153 5.16 15.12 -3.35
N LEU A 154 4.32 14.52 -2.49
CA LEU A 154 4.05 13.09 -2.52
C LEU A 154 3.43 12.65 -3.86
N LEU A 155 2.52 13.46 -4.42
CA LEU A 155 1.93 13.17 -5.73
C LEU A 155 3.03 13.17 -6.81
N PHE A 156 3.92 14.16 -6.78
CA PHE A 156 5.05 14.22 -7.71
C PHE A 156 6.05 13.09 -7.51
N LEU A 157 6.25 12.60 -6.28
CA LEU A 157 7.09 11.43 -6.04
C LEU A 157 6.49 10.16 -6.66
N TYR A 158 5.16 9.96 -6.55
CA TYR A 158 4.49 8.85 -7.23
C TYR A 158 4.55 8.97 -8.76
N LEU A 159 4.21 10.14 -9.31
CA LEU A 159 4.27 10.36 -10.75
C LEU A 159 5.71 10.26 -11.27
N GLY A 160 6.68 10.75 -10.50
CA GLY A 160 8.10 10.62 -10.77
C GLY A 160 8.55 9.17 -10.80
N PHE A 161 8.08 8.33 -9.86
CA PHE A 161 8.33 6.89 -9.88
C PHE A 161 7.80 6.24 -11.17
N ILE A 162 6.52 6.48 -11.50
CA ILE A 162 5.87 5.89 -12.69
C ILE A 162 6.57 6.36 -13.97
N ALA A 163 6.87 7.65 -14.08
CA ALA A 163 7.55 8.22 -15.23
C ALA A 163 8.98 7.67 -15.37
N LEU A 164 9.73 7.59 -14.26
CA LEU A 164 11.11 7.08 -14.25
C LEU A 164 11.18 5.61 -14.63
N GLU A 165 10.23 4.79 -14.17
CA GLU A 165 10.13 3.39 -14.56
C GLU A 165 9.88 3.26 -16.07
N SER A 166 8.97 4.07 -16.63
CA SER A 166 8.65 4.03 -18.05
C SER A 166 9.75 4.61 -18.97
N ALA A 167 10.61 5.48 -18.44
CA ALA A 167 11.61 6.21 -19.22
C ALA A 167 12.94 5.46 -19.39
N ILE A 168 13.19 4.41 -18.59
CA ILE A 168 14.45 3.65 -18.61
C ILE A 168 14.22 2.30 -19.28
N GLU A 169 14.86 2.07 -20.42
CA GLU A 169 14.73 0.82 -21.20
C GLU A 169 15.30 -0.41 -20.48
N ASP A 170 16.47 -0.29 -19.83
CA ASP A 170 17.06 -1.40 -19.06
C ASP A 170 16.25 -1.64 -17.77
N PRO A 171 15.54 -2.77 -17.64
CA PRO A 171 14.66 -3.01 -16.49
C PRO A 171 15.42 -3.00 -15.17
N ARG A 172 16.67 -3.50 -15.13
CA ARG A 172 17.44 -3.56 -13.88
C ARG A 172 17.92 -2.18 -13.46
N ARG A 173 18.21 -1.30 -14.43
CA ARG A 173 18.55 0.09 -14.17
C ARG A 173 17.32 0.87 -13.72
N ALA A 174 16.17 0.66 -14.37
CA ALA A 174 14.89 1.26 -14.01
C ALA A 174 14.52 0.92 -12.57
N GLU A 175 14.56 -0.37 -12.21
CA GLU A 175 14.25 -0.87 -10.87
C GLU A 175 15.12 -0.20 -9.78
N ARG A 176 16.42 -0.06 -10.02
CA ARG A 176 17.34 0.57 -9.06
C ARG A 176 17.08 2.06 -8.92
N ALA A 177 16.88 2.77 -10.03
CA ALA A 177 16.62 4.21 -10.02
C ALA A 177 15.31 4.52 -9.28
N CYS A 178 14.25 3.78 -9.59
CA CYS A 178 12.96 3.90 -8.92
C CYS A 178 13.03 3.53 -7.44
N ALA A 179 13.79 2.49 -7.08
CA ALA A 179 13.95 2.10 -5.69
C ALA A 179 14.67 3.16 -4.85
N VAL A 180 15.72 3.80 -5.40
CA VAL A 180 16.41 4.90 -4.73
C VAL A 180 15.47 6.10 -4.55
N LEU A 181 14.74 6.49 -5.60
CA LEU A 181 13.76 7.58 -5.52
C LEU A 181 12.72 7.32 -4.42
N ALA A 182 12.13 6.12 -4.39
CA ALA A 182 11.11 5.75 -3.43
C ALA A 182 11.65 5.79 -1.98
N VAL A 183 12.82 5.19 -1.73
CA VAL A 183 13.43 5.13 -0.39
C VAL A 183 13.82 6.52 0.12
N VAL A 184 14.40 7.37 -0.72
CA VAL A 184 14.71 8.76 -0.34
C VAL A 184 13.42 9.55 -0.09
N GLY A 185 12.42 9.38 -0.95
CA GLY A 185 11.13 10.07 -0.83
C GLY A 185 10.32 9.69 0.41
N VAL A 186 10.60 8.56 1.09
CA VAL A 186 9.93 8.19 2.35
C VAL A 186 10.10 9.25 3.43
N VAL A 187 11.17 10.03 3.39
CA VAL A 187 11.40 11.15 4.32
C VAL A 187 10.26 12.18 4.25
N ASN A 188 9.54 12.28 3.13
CA ASN A 188 8.39 13.15 3.01
C ASN A 188 7.19 12.71 3.88
N ILE A 189 7.05 11.42 4.18
CA ILE A 189 5.93 10.88 4.98
C ILE A 189 5.88 11.45 6.41
N PRO A 190 6.96 11.41 7.23
CA PRO A 190 6.95 12.06 8.53
C PRO A 190 6.75 13.57 8.43
N VAL A 191 7.23 14.23 7.35
CA VAL A 191 6.98 15.65 7.12
C VAL A 191 5.48 15.92 6.97
N ILE A 192 4.77 15.15 6.15
CA ILE A 192 3.30 15.27 6.01
C ILE A 192 2.61 15.03 7.35
N TYR A 193 2.94 13.91 8.01
CA TYR A 193 2.25 13.49 9.23
C TYR A 193 2.44 14.48 10.39
N PHE A 194 3.68 14.86 10.67
CA PHE A 194 4.01 15.77 11.77
C PHE A 194 3.92 17.26 11.42
N SER A 195 3.63 17.61 10.17
CA SER A 195 3.51 19.02 9.72
C SER A 195 2.60 19.88 10.62
N VAL A 196 1.49 19.33 11.12
CA VAL A 196 0.57 20.05 12.02
C VAL A 196 1.11 20.29 13.43
N GLN A 197 2.12 19.53 13.85
CA GLN A 197 2.80 19.71 15.13
C GLN A 197 4.02 20.63 14.98
N TRP A 198 4.72 20.54 13.84
CA TRP A 198 5.94 21.29 13.58
C TRP A 198 5.68 22.73 13.09
N TRP A 199 4.55 22.99 12.44
CA TRP A 199 4.23 24.32 11.91
C TRP A 199 2.80 24.76 12.25
N ASN A 200 2.60 26.08 12.24
CA ASN A 200 1.26 26.66 12.19
C ASN A 200 0.65 26.37 10.82
N THR A 201 -0.43 25.59 10.78
CA THR A 201 -1.14 25.24 9.55
C THR A 201 -2.63 25.56 9.70
N LEU A 202 -3.35 25.69 8.58
CA LEU A 202 -4.82 25.79 8.61
C LEU A 202 -5.47 24.47 9.06
N HIS A 203 -4.70 23.38 9.06
CA HIS A 203 -5.19 22.05 9.34
C HIS A 203 -5.31 21.82 10.83
N GLN A 204 -6.47 21.31 11.23
CA GLN A 204 -6.68 20.84 12.59
C GLN A 204 -5.78 19.62 12.88
N GLY A 205 -5.35 19.46 14.12
CA GLY A 205 -4.65 18.26 14.59
C GLY A 205 -5.51 17.00 14.41
N ALA A 206 -4.91 15.82 14.48
CA ALA A 206 -5.62 14.56 14.28
C ALA A 206 -6.76 14.39 15.32
N SER A 207 -8.00 14.19 14.85
CA SER A 207 -9.17 13.91 15.70
C SER A 207 -9.15 12.52 16.34
N ILE A 208 -8.28 11.64 15.83
CA ILE A 208 -7.97 10.33 16.43
C ILE A 208 -6.58 10.40 17.04
N SER A 209 -6.53 10.27 18.35
CA SER A 209 -5.30 10.04 19.10
C SER A 209 -5.28 8.60 19.62
N LEU A 210 -4.10 7.98 19.67
CA LEU A 210 -3.90 6.69 20.32
C LEU A 210 -3.96 6.80 21.86
N THR A 211 -3.88 8.01 22.40
CA THR A 211 -3.76 8.29 23.84
C THR A 211 -4.91 9.10 24.42
N ALA A 212 -5.88 9.52 23.59
CA ALA A 212 -7.04 10.29 24.05
C ALA A 212 -8.33 9.75 23.43
N ALA A 213 -9.45 9.96 24.11
CA ALA A 213 -10.77 9.64 23.57
C ALA A 213 -10.96 10.38 22.22
N PRO A 214 -11.59 9.75 21.22
CA PRO A 214 -11.88 10.41 19.95
C PRO A 214 -12.65 11.70 20.19
N SER A 215 -12.22 12.81 19.59
CA SER A 215 -12.88 14.11 19.74
C SER A 215 -14.19 14.21 18.94
N MET A 216 -14.65 13.10 18.35
CA MET A 216 -15.77 13.01 17.42
C MET A 216 -16.77 11.94 17.90
N ALA A 217 -18.04 12.10 17.53
CA ALA A 217 -19.06 11.13 17.87
C ALA A 217 -18.68 9.73 17.36
N MET A 218 -18.99 8.69 18.13
CA MET A 218 -18.63 7.31 17.76
C MET A 218 -19.18 6.88 16.40
N THR A 219 -20.33 7.41 15.98
CA THR A 219 -20.90 7.16 14.65
C THR A 219 -20.07 7.78 13.53
N MET A 220 -19.49 8.97 13.73
CA MET A 220 -18.54 9.56 12.78
C MET A 220 -17.26 8.72 12.72
N LEU A 221 -16.74 8.29 13.87
CA LEU A 221 -15.55 7.43 13.90
C LEU A 221 -15.80 6.12 13.14
N LEU A 222 -16.94 5.47 13.38
CA LEU A 222 -17.35 4.25 12.69
C LEU A 222 -17.38 4.45 11.17
N GLY A 223 -18.03 5.52 10.69
CA GLY A 223 -18.09 5.84 9.26
C GLY A 223 -16.70 5.99 8.64
N MET A 224 -15.81 6.72 9.33
CA MET A 224 -14.44 6.93 8.87
C MET A 224 -13.60 5.65 8.88
N LEU A 225 -13.74 4.78 9.89
CA LEU A 225 -13.05 3.49 9.95
C LEU A 225 -13.56 2.52 8.88
N LEU A 226 -14.87 2.46 8.64
CA LEU A 226 -15.44 1.66 7.55
C LEU A 226 -14.91 2.11 6.19
N MET A 227 -14.87 3.42 5.93
CA MET A 227 -14.31 3.95 4.69
C MET A 227 -12.79 3.70 4.59
N THR A 228 -12.05 3.80 5.70
CA THR A 228 -10.63 3.41 5.75
C THR A 228 -10.45 1.94 5.38
N LEU A 229 -11.22 1.04 5.97
CA LEU A 229 -11.18 -0.38 5.64
C LEU A 229 -11.55 -0.62 4.18
N ALA A 230 -12.54 0.08 3.63
CA ALA A 230 -12.89 0.00 2.22
C ALA A 230 -11.70 0.35 1.32
N CYS A 231 -11.01 1.47 1.60
CA CYS A 231 -9.84 1.89 0.84
C CYS A 231 -8.65 0.91 0.98
N TRP A 232 -8.45 0.31 2.17
CA TRP A 232 -7.45 -0.73 2.38
C TRP A 232 -7.74 -1.98 1.54
N MET A 233 -8.96 -2.51 1.64
CA MET A 233 -9.35 -3.71 0.90
C MET A 233 -9.29 -3.46 -0.62
N TYR A 234 -9.73 -2.28 -1.08
CA TYR A 234 -9.60 -1.86 -2.48
C TYR A 234 -8.14 -1.85 -2.93
N SER A 235 -7.26 -1.23 -2.14
CA SER A 235 -5.84 -1.10 -2.49
C SER A 235 -5.15 -2.45 -2.58
N ILE A 236 -5.44 -3.36 -1.65
CA ILE A 236 -4.93 -4.72 -1.68
C ILE A 236 -5.45 -5.45 -2.92
N CYS A 237 -6.76 -5.41 -3.20
CA CYS A 237 -7.35 -6.03 -4.37
C CYS A 237 -6.65 -5.57 -5.67
N VAL A 238 -6.57 -4.26 -5.87
CA VAL A 238 -6.00 -3.68 -7.10
C VAL A 238 -4.50 -3.96 -7.20
N ALA A 239 -3.74 -3.87 -6.11
CA ALA A 239 -2.32 -4.22 -6.11
C ALA A 239 -2.09 -5.70 -6.48
N LEU A 240 -2.90 -6.61 -5.93
CA LEU A 240 -2.85 -8.04 -6.26
C LEU A 240 -3.23 -8.30 -7.72
N VAL A 241 -4.18 -7.57 -8.29
CA VAL A 241 -4.53 -7.71 -9.71
C VAL A 241 -3.40 -7.18 -10.60
N ARG A 242 -2.89 -5.98 -10.33
CA ARG A 242 -1.82 -5.36 -11.14
C ARG A 242 -0.52 -6.14 -11.11
N VAL A 243 -0.07 -6.58 -9.94
CA VAL A 243 1.18 -7.35 -9.84
C VAL A 243 1.10 -8.64 -10.65
N ARG A 244 -0.08 -9.27 -10.72
CA ARG A 244 -0.29 -10.47 -11.54
C ARG A 244 -0.23 -10.16 -13.04
N CYS A 245 -0.73 -9.01 -13.48
CA CYS A 245 -0.56 -8.57 -14.86
C CYS A 245 0.92 -8.35 -15.18
N ILE A 246 1.63 -7.61 -14.33
CA ILE A 246 3.08 -7.35 -14.48
C ILE A 246 3.87 -8.67 -14.50
N MET A 247 3.52 -9.64 -13.66
CA MET A 247 4.16 -10.95 -13.63
C MET A 247 3.98 -11.73 -14.92
N ARG A 248 2.80 -11.63 -15.55
CA ARG A 248 2.52 -12.27 -16.85
C ARG A 248 3.32 -11.61 -17.95
N GLU A 249 3.27 -10.29 -18.05
CA GLU A 249 4.02 -9.50 -19.03
C GLU A 249 5.52 -9.83 -19.00
N ARG A 250 6.14 -9.83 -17.81
CA ARG A 250 7.57 -10.17 -17.69
C ARG A 250 7.89 -11.64 -17.98
N THR A 251 6.93 -12.55 -17.80
CA THR A 251 7.13 -13.97 -18.16
C THR A 251 7.06 -14.16 -19.67
N ASP A 252 6.13 -13.46 -20.33
CA ASP A 252 5.97 -13.50 -21.78
C ASP A 252 7.20 -12.87 -22.48
N ASP A 253 7.73 -11.77 -21.95
CA ASP A 253 8.97 -11.14 -22.43
C ASP A 253 10.18 -12.09 -22.32
N ASP A 254 10.36 -12.72 -21.15
CA ASP A 254 11.43 -13.72 -20.93
C ASP A 254 11.31 -14.88 -21.94
N HIS A 255 10.08 -15.33 -22.25
CA HIS A 255 9.85 -16.41 -23.22
C HIS A 255 10.14 -15.99 -24.67
N ASN A 256 9.71 -14.79 -25.07
CA ASN A 256 9.97 -14.25 -26.41
C ASN A 256 11.47 -14.10 -26.69
N LEU A 257 12.22 -13.58 -25.72
CA LEU A 257 13.69 -13.47 -25.81
C LEU A 257 14.36 -14.83 -25.94
N SER A 258 13.87 -15.85 -25.22
CA SER A 258 14.42 -17.22 -25.31
C SER A 258 14.13 -17.94 -26.63
N THR A 259 13.10 -17.52 -27.36
CA THR A 259 12.71 -18.13 -28.65
C THR A 259 13.43 -17.48 -29.83
N GLN A 260 13.95 -16.26 -29.66
CA GLN A 260 14.67 -15.50 -30.68
C GLN A 260 16.20 -15.68 -30.63
N ALA A 261 16.73 -16.31 -29.59
CA ALA A 261 18.16 -16.59 -29.38
C ALA A 261 18.56 -17.99 -29.84
#